data_AF-A0AA95GJ10-F1
#
_entry.id   AF-A0AA95GJ10-F1
#
_cell.length_a   1.000
_cell.length_b   1.000
_cell.length_c   1.000
_cell.angle_alpha   90.00
_cell.angle_beta   90.00
_cell.angle_gamma   90.00
#
_symmetry.space_group_name_H-M   'P 1'
#
loop_
_entity.id
_entity.type
_entity.pdbx_description
1 polymer ?
#
loop_
_entity_poly.entity_id
_entity_poly.type
_entity_poly.pdbx_seq_one_letter_code
_entity_poly.pdbx_strand_id
1 'polypeptide(L)'
;MKVIADFNFEDGHKLSDYSLELSQDFPLFAEIKNNILILTPADTYRGGELIININGQWDESEPVVVLLKNAKGKAYLDEELQIDNSSPKDSEGNVRIRSLNGKAYLIILIKLGDNFQFTGYKITSK
;
A
#
# COMPACT_ATOMS: atom_id res chain seq x y z
N MET A 1 14.25 -14.77 -6.25
CA MET A 1 13.81 -13.73 -5.30
C MET A 1 14.53 -12.41 -5.55
N LYS A 2 13.84 -11.47 -6.20
CA LYS A 2 14.34 -10.13 -6.56
C LYS A 2 13.61 -9.09 -5.71
N VAL A 3 14.34 -8.12 -5.17
CA VAL A 3 13.72 -6.95 -4.51
C VAL A 3 13.27 -5.96 -5.59
N ILE A 4 11.99 -5.64 -5.59
CA ILE A 4 11.39 -4.63 -6.47
C ILE A 4 11.45 -3.27 -5.78
N ALA A 5 10.95 -3.20 -4.54
CA ALA A 5 10.94 -1.99 -3.73
C ALA A 5 11.26 -2.33 -2.28
N ASP A 6 11.94 -1.43 -1.57
CA ASP A 6 12.20 -1.53 -0.14
C ASP A 6 12.38 -0.13 0.44
N PHE A 7 11.33 0.42 1.04
CA PHE A 7 11.29 1.79 1.55
C PHE A 7 10.97 1.82 3.05
N ASN A 8 11.54 2.81 3.73
CA ASN A 8 11.07 3.31 5.03
C ASN A 8 10.64 4.76 4.81
N PHE A 9 9.55 5.19 5.47
CA PHE A 9 9.10 6.56 5.33
C PHE A 9 9.93 7.52 6.18
N GLU A 10 10.14 8.70 5.63
CA GLU A 10 10.88 9.80 6.23
C GLU A 10 10.03 11.09 6.15
N ASP A 11 10.07 11.88 7.21
CA ASP A 11 9.36 13.15 7.29
C ASP A 11 9.85 14.16 6.23
N GLY A 12 8.95 15.01 5.72
CA GLY A 12 9.28 16.01 4.70
C GLY A 12 9.30 15.48 3.26
N HIS A 13 9.13 14.18 3.06
CA HIS A 13 8.94 13.55 1.75
C HIS A 13 7.48 13.49 1.33
N LYS A 14 7.27 13.33 0.04
CA LYS A 14 5.93 13.17 -0.56
C LYS A 14 5.70 11.72 -0.98
N LEU A 15 4.43 11.34 -1.15
CA LEU A 15 4.03 9.98 -1.56
C LEU A 15 4.75 9.49 -2.82
N SER A 16 4.94 10.36 -3.82
CA SER A 16 5.60 10.01 -5.08
C SER A 16 7.06 9.58 -4.90
N ASP A 17 7.74 10.01 -3.82
CA ASP A 17 9.12 9.59 -3.53
C ASP A 17 9.18 8.08 -3.21
N TYR A 18 8.04 7.50 -2.83
CA TYR A 18 7.85 6.09 -2.50
C TYR A 18 7.00 5.37 -3.54
N SER A 19 6.83 5.92 -4.75
CA SER A 19 5.95 5.39 -5.80
C SER A 19 4.49 5.18 -5.35
N LEU A 20 4.01 6.01 -4.43
CA LEU A 20 2.64 5.96 -3.91
C LEU A 20 1.77 7.04 -4.55
N GLU A 21 0.53 6.67 -4.89
CA GLU A 21 -0.48 7.54 -5.47
C GLU A 21 -1.83 7.32 -4.81
N LEU A 22 -2.67 8.37 -4.77
CA LEU A 22 -4.03 8.28 -4.24
C LEU A 22 -5.02 8.10 -5.40
N SER A 23 -5.99 7.21 -5.22
CA SER A 23 -7.08 7.04 -6.18
C SER A 23 -7.95 8.30 -6.23
N GLN A 24 -8.37 8.70 -7.44
CA GLN A 24 -9.33 9.79 -7.61
C GLN A 24 -10.78 9.31 -7.40
N ASP A 25 -11.05 8.04 -7.71
CA ASP A 25 -12.38 7.44 -7.60
C ASP A 25 -12.71 7.06 -6.15
N PHE A 26 -11.68 6.71 -5.36
CA PHE A 26 -11.78 6.30 -3.96
C PHE A 26 -10.80 7.09 -3.09
N PRO A 27 -11.09 8.38 -2.82
CA PRO A 27 -10.14 9.31 -2.24
C PRO A 27 -9.75 8.95 -0.80
N LEU A 28 -8.47 9.15 -0.50
CA LEU A 28 -7.87 9.05 0.83
C LEU A 28 -7.26 10.38 1.25
N PHE A 29 -7.31 10.67 2.54
CA PHE A 29 -6.33 11.56 3.16
C PHE A 29 -5.09 10.76 3.52
N ALA A 30 -3.92 11.30 3.20
CA ALA A 30 -2.63 10.70 3.46
C ALA A 30 -1.68 11.73 4.06
N GLU A 31 -1.07 11.38 5.19
CA GLU A 31 -0.09 12.22 5.89
C GLU A 31 1.11 11.37 6.27
N ILE A 32 2.32 11.84 5.97
CA ILE A 32 3.57 11.27 6.50
C ILE A 32 3.96 12.11 7.72
N LYS A 33 4.00 11.48 8.89
CA LYS A 33 4.34 12.13 10.14
C LYS A 33 5.05 11.18 11.08
N ASN A 34 6.17 11.62 11.66
CA ASN A 34 7.02 10.82 12.53
C ASN A 34 7.41 9.49 11.86
N ASN A 35 7.76 9.52 10.57
CA ASN A 35 8.12 8.34 9.76
C ASN A 35 6.99 7.29 9.61
N ILE A 36 5.74 7.70 9.78
CA ILE A 36 4.55 6.86 9.61
C ILE A 36 3.69 7.48 8.52
N LEU A 37 3.30 6.68 7.52
CA LEU A 37 2.21 7.04 6.62
C LEU A 37 0.89 6.69 7.31
N ILE A 38 0.04 7.70 7.51
CA ILE A 38 -1.29 7.59 8.07
C ILE A 38 -2.29 7.78 6.94
N LEU A 39 -3.20 6.83 6.79
CA LEU A 39 -4.24 6.83 5.77
C LEU A 39 -5.61 6.84 6.43
N THR A 40 -6.44 7.78 5.99
CA THR A 40 -7.81 7.95 6.47
C THR A 40 -8.74 8.07 5.26
N PRO A 41 -9.79 7.23 5.14
CA PRO A 41 -10.84 7.40 4.14
C PRO A 41 -11.37 8.83 4.10
N ALA A 42 -11.33 9.47 2.92
CA ALA A 42 -11.88 10.81 2.74
C ALA A 42 -13.41 10.77 2.56
N ASP A 43 -13.93 9.68 1.99
CA ASP A 43 -15.36 9.43 1.85
C ASP A 43 -15.87 8.48 2.94
N THR A 44 -16.85 8.94 3.71
CA THR A 44 -17.52 8.16 4.76
C THR A 44 -18.45 7.06 4.24
N TYR A 45 -18.55 6.83 2.93
CA TYR A 45 -19.45 5.81 2.36
C TYR A 45 -18.75 4.70 1.59
N ARG A 46 -17.54 4.94 1.06
CA ARG A 46 -16.88 4.00 0.12
C ARG A 46 -15.51 3.51 0.56
N GLY A 47 -14.94 4.05 1.64
CA GLY A 47 -13.56 3.75 2.04
C GLY A 47 -12.55 4.56 1.23
N GLY A 48 -11.37 4.01 0.96
CA GLY A 48 -10.40 4.65 0.08
C GLY A 48 -9.26 3.74 -0.38
N GLU A 49 -8.54 4.19 -1.40
CA GLU A 49 -7.50 3.43 -2.10
C GLU A 49 -6.16 4.16 -2.16
N LEU A 50 -5.10 3.47 -1.73
CA LEU A 50 -3.72 3.83 -1.96
C LEU A 50 -3.16 2.90 -3.05
N ILE A 51 -2.51 3.49 -4.06
CA ILE A 51 -1.92 2.78 -5.18
C ILE A 51 -0.40 2.77 -5.01
N ILE A 52 0.22 1.59 -5.09
CA ILE A 52 1.67 1.43 -5.21
C ILE A 52 2.01 1.18 -6.67
N ASN A 53 2.68 2.14 -7.31
CA ASN A 53 3.14 2.01 -8.68
C ASN A 53 4.43 1.20 -8.72
N ILE A 54 4.47 0.20 -9.59
CA ILE A 54 5.62 -0.71 -9.76
C ILE A 54 6.04 -0.83 -11.23
N ASN A 55 5.66 0.16 -12.04
CA ASN A 55 5.96 0.26 -13.46
C ASN A 55 7.45 -0.01 -13.76
N GLY A 56 7.69 -0.89 -14.74
CA GLY A 56 9.03 -1.16 -15.28
C GLY A 56 9.93 -2.04 -14.40
N GLN A 57 9.47 -2.52 -13.24
CA GLN A 57 10.29 -3.32 -12.33
C GLN A 57 9.88 -4.79 -12.21
N TRP A 58 8.83 -5.22 -12.92
CA TRP A 58 8.16 -6.51 -12.74
C TRP A 58 7.80 -7.20 -14.07
N ASP A 59 7.79 -8.54 -14.04
CA ASP A 59 7.34 -9.44 -15.10
C ASP A 59 5.91 -9.91 -14.80
N GLU A 60 4.97 -9.73 -15.73
CA GLU A 60 3.55 -9.95 -15.46
C GLU A 60 3.13 -11.36 -15.02
N SER A 61 4.02 -12.33 -15.18
CA SER A 61 3.80 -13.73 -14.84
C SER A 61 4.22 -14.10 -13.40
N GLU A 62 4.93 -13.24 -12.69
CA GLU A 62 5.52 -13.58 -11.39
C GLU A 62 4.64 -13.13 -10.20
N PRO A 63 4.23 -14.02 -9.28
CA PRO A 63 3.58 -13.59 -8.05
C PRO A 63 4.55 -12.76 -7.20
N VAL A 64 4.05 -11.74 -6.51
CA VAL A 64 4.85 -10.92 -5.60
C VAL A 64 4.38 -11.05 -4.16
N VAL A 65 5.32 -10.78 -3.25
CA VAL A 65 5.08 -10.69 -1.82
C VAL A 65 5.27 -9.24 -1.41
N VAL A 66 4.26 -8.70 -0.71
CA VAL A 66 4.30 -7.37 -0.10
C VAL A 66 4.42 -7.53 1.40
N LEU A 67 5.36 -6.81 1.99
CA LEU A 67 5.52 -6.64 3.42
C LEU A 67 5.26 -5.17 3.76
N LEU A 68 4.28 -4.91 4.62
CA LEU A 68 4.04 -3.61 5.23
C LEU A 68 4.67 -3.60 6.62
N LYS A 69 5.59 -2.66 6.85
CA LYS A 69 6.39 -2.57 8.08
C LYS A 69 5.61 -1.85 9.18
N ASN A 70 5.60 -2.41 10.39
CA ASN A 70 4.92 -1.86 11.57
C ASN A 70 3.48 -1.38 11.29
N ALA A 71 2.72 -2.17 10.52
CA ALA A 71 1.35 -1.83 10.15
C ALA A 71 0.41 -1.83 11.36
N LYS A 72 -0.55 -0.91 11.40
CA LYS A 72 -1.64 -0.85 12.39
C LYS A 72 -2.93 -0.42 11.69
N GLY A 73 -4.05 -1.02 12.08
CA GLY A 73 -5.36 -0.80 11.50
C GLY A 73 -5.82 -1.97 10.64
N LYS A 74 -6.88 -1.75 9.86
CA LYS A 74 -7.41 -2.73 8.92
C LYS A 74 -7.32 -2.24 7.48
N ALA A 75 -6.85 -3.11 6.60
CA ALA A 75 -6.78 -2.84 5.18
C ALA A 75 -6.96 -4.14 4.39
N TYR A 76 -7.19 -4.03 3.10
CA TYR A 76 -7.20 -5.13 2.16
C TYR A 76 -6.16 -4.87 1.10
N LEU A 77 -5.37 -5.87 0.76
CA LEU A 77 -4.47 -5.85 -0.38
C LEU A 77 -5.16 -6.54 -1.54
N ASP A 78 -5.37 -5.79 -2.62
CA ASP A 78 -5.98 -6.23 -3.87
C ASP A 78 -7.33 -6.99 -3.72
N GLU A 79 -8.12 -6.62 -2.70
CA GLU A 79 -9.41 -7.24 -2.31
C GLU A 79 -9.32 -8.68 -1.76
N GLU A 80 -8.16 -9.35 -1.88
CA GLU A 80 -7.99 -10.77 -1.54
C GLU A 80 -7.39 -11.00 -0.14
N LEU A 81 -6.45 -10.15 0.28
CA LEU A 81 -5.75 -10.30 1.56
C LEU A 81 -6.21 -9.26 2.57
N GLN A 82 -6.84 -9.71 3.66
CA GLN A 82 -7.18 -8.85 4.78
C GLN A 82 -5.99 -8.71 5.75
N ILE A 83 -5.59 -7.47 6.00
CA ILE A 83 -4.72 -7.08 7.10
C ILE A 83 -5.63 -6.64 8.25
N ASP A 84 -5.61 -7.36 9.37
CA ASP A 84 -6.30 -6.96 10.60
C ASP A 84 -5.27 -6.81 11.72
N ASN A 85 -4.84 -5.58 11.96
CA ASN A 85 -3.70 -5.29 12.80
C ASN A 85 -4.02 -4.29 13.91
N SER A 86 -4.68 -4.75 14.97
CA SER A 86 -5.06 -3.90 16.11
C SER A 86 -3.87 -3.35 16.91
N SER A 87 -2.67 -3.93 16.75
CA SER A 87 -1.40 -3.46 17.30
C SER A 87 -0.32 -3.34 16.20
N PRO A 88 0.66 -2.42 16.31
CA PRO A 88 1.73 -2.30 15.33
C PRO A 88 2.55 -3.59 15.23
N LYS A 89 2.58 -4.21 14.05
CA LYS A 89 3.51 -5.28 13.66
C LYS A 89 3.65 -5.35 12.15
N ASP A 90 4.71 -5.96 11.67
CA ASP A 90 4.85 -6.24 10.24
C ASP A 90 3.70 -7.13 9.74
N SER A 91 3.21 -6.83 8.54
CA SER A 91 2.16 -7.61 7.88
C SER A 91 2.60 -7.97 6.47
N GLU A 92 2.59 -9.25 6.17
CA GLU A 92 2.99 -9.79 4.87
C GLU A 92 1.80 -10.42 4.15
N GLY A 93 1.81 -10.36 2.82
CA GLY A 93 1.15 -11.42 2.06
C GLY A 93 1.44 -11.41 0.56
N ASN A 94 0.92 -12.45 -0.08
CA ASN A 94 1.06 -12.64 -1.52
C ASN A 94 -0.03 -11.84 -2.22
N VAL A 95 0.34 -11.13 -3.27
CA VAL A 95 -0.60 -10.35 -4.07
C VAL A 95 -0.34 -10.60 -5.55
N ARG A 96 -1.40 -10.45 -6.34
CA ARG A 96 -1.27 -10.34 -7.79
C ARG A 96 -1.14 -8.88 -8.13
N ILE A 97 -0.28 -8.60 -9.09
CA ILE A 97 -0.17 -7.26 -9.62
C ILE A 97 -1.23 -7.09 -10.69
N ARG A 98 -1.90 -5.94 -10.67
CA ARG A 98 -2.85 -5.56 -11.70
C ARG A 98 -2.14 -4.73 -12.75
N SER A 99 -2.40 -5.05 -14.02
CA SER A 99 -1.94 -4.29 -15.17
C SER A 99 -3.14 -3.58 -15.80
N LEU A 100 -3.11 -2.25 -15.86
CA LEU A 100 -4.11 -1.44 -16.54
C LEU A 100 -3.40 -0.44 -17.44
N ASN A 101 -3.74 -0.44 -18.73
CA ASN A 101 -3.16 0.45 -19.72
C ASN A 101 -1.62 0.44 -19.75
N GLY A 102 -1.01 -0.75 -19.54
CA GLY A 102 0.44 -0.92 -19.52
C GLY A 102 1.12 -0.40 -18.25
N LYS A 103 0.34 -0.07 -17.22
CA LYS A 103 0.85 0.26 -15.89
C LYS A 103 0.57 -0.88 -14.91
N ALA A 104 1.61 -1.30 -14.20
CA ALA A 104 1.58 -2.29 -13.14
C ALA A 104 1.46 -1.61 -11.77
N TYR A 105 0.49 -2.04 -10.98
CA TYR A 105 0.23 -1.47 -9.66
C TYR A 105 -0.33 -2.49 -8.66
N LEU A 106 -0.26 -2.11 -7.40
CA LEU A 106 -0.92 -2.78 -6.27
C LEU A 106 -1.85 -1.80 -5.57
N ILE A 107 -3.00 -2.28 -5.11
CA ILE A 107 -3.97 -1.45 -4.38
C ILE A 107 -4.01 -1.90 -2.92
N ILE A 108 -3.89 -0.93 -2.02
CA ILE A 108 -4.26 -1.05 -0.62
C ILE A 108 -5.61 -0.35 -0.43
N LEU A 109 -6.62 -1.13 -0.06
CA LEU A 109 -7.98 -0.70 0.21
C LEU A 109 -8.18 -0.52 1.71
N ILE A 110 -8.77 0.60 2.11
CA ILE A 110 -9.10 0.89 3.51
C ILE A 110 -10.61 1.01 3.63
N LYS A 111 -11.20 0.22 4.52
CA LYS A 111 -12.64 0.23 4.76
C LYS A 111 -13.05 1.46 5.56
N LEU A 112 -14.32 1.82 5.42
CA LEU A 112 -14.95 2.86 6.22
C LEU A 112 -14.76 2.62 7.72
N GLY A 113 -14.42 3.69 8.45
CA GLY A 113 -14.29 3.69 9.91
C GLY A 113 -12.95 3.15 10.41
N ASP A 114 -12.12 2.61 9.50
CA ASP A 114 -10.78 2.15 9.80
C ASP A 114 -9.76 3.22 9.38
N ASN A 115 -8.81 3.50 10.27
CA ASN A 115 -7.56 4.16 9.89
C ASN A 115 -6.50 3.10 9.70
N PHE A 116 -5.61 3.31 8.74
CA PHE A 116 -4.50 2.40 8.50
C PHE A 116 -3.19 3.17 8.48
N GLN A 117 -2.16 2.63 9.13
CA GLN A 117 -0.85 3.27 9.19
C GLN A 117 0.27 2.23 9.11
N PHE A 118 1.40 2.62 8.54
CA PHE A 118 2.60 1.77 8.43
C PHE A 118 3.85 2.62 8.23
N THR A 119 5.03 2.08 8.53
CA THR A 119 6.32 2.83 8.52
C THR A 119 7.13 2.64 7.25
N GLY A 120 6.64 1.86 6.31
CA GLY A 120 7.31 1.56 5.04
C GLY A 120 6.86 0.23 4.47
N TYR A 121 7.37 -0.13 3.30
CA TYR A 121 6.99 -1.37 2.65
C TYR A 121 8.15 -2.00 1.89
N LYS A 122 8.03 -3.29 1.61
CA LYS A 122 8.94 -4.05 0.76
C LYS A 122 8.15 -4.94 -0.19
N ILE A 123 8.61 -5.03 -1.43
CA ILE A 123 8.03 -5.87 -2.47
C ILE A 123 9.12 -6.77 -3.04
N THR A 124 8.84 -8.06 -3.13
CA THR A 124 9.74 -9.05 -3.73
C THR A 124 9.00 -9.92 -4.74
N SER A 125 9.63 -10.24 -5.87
CA SER A 125 9.16 -11.31 -6.77
C SER A 125 9.86 -12.62 -6.44
N LYS A 126 9.19 -13.74 -6.69
CA LYS A 126 9.71 -15.09 -6.40
C LYS A 126 10.72 -15.54 -7.45
#